data_AF-A0AAU9KSD5-F1
#
_entry.id   AF-A0AAU9KSD5-F1
#
_cell.length_a   1.000
_cell.length_b   1.000
_cell.length_c   1.000
_cell.angle_alpha   90.00
_cell.angle_beta   90.00
_cell.angle_gamma   90.00
#
_symmetry.space_group_name_H-M   'P 1'
#
loop_
_entity.id
_entity.type
_entity.pdbx_description
1 polymer ?
#
loop_
_entity_poly.entity_id
_entity_poly.type
_entity_poly.pdbx_seq_one_letter_code
_entity_poly.pdbx_strand_id
1 'polypeptide(L)'
;MTKLVKSLSVLRMVLHVAAALLLSSRISQLDSSLHPFERSIANEWVRLLFYVDARKQIAEKEEIVTLPHFLLEMEEEIAANVDDQLFSGGFAARASALPVGALFTIEETRQHLHGVVLNYFRLADVALDSYLIFDNETSAMLPFIPPPLLTVRADIEDETMDQVYNITNASASGQWPAPLRMGKDSASQQETRAFFDVLDVMELKVVVGMKRKETMVTEDVEADKLYEWTVVMRYDLLNRGHLEVTLNYDLVHVPLMEDGRRKEGEQDIPLVLLDTSVALNWVMLAVIGLYQAVEFAVKWTTIKTDAAKYPSHPIGRNPITHALSKEAKDFWFWLVLAVNFATVVCLLATWRHAYQLSLNDTLCFTFACCCALQWSSLVRYLQVNTRFRILEHTLRRGLPRVLQFLLGVLPIFVGFVLFGTVMFGAKVPRFQSASVTATTLFSVANGDEIHDTFVDVAYIPWIGQIYVYSYMILFSYVVLMVCISIIEDAFFSAVLAKDPKGQHMPGSRRTSSKAHKNALNDSIS
;
A
#
# COMPACT_ATOMS: atom_id res chain seq x y z
N MET A 1 25.76 -41.58 -10.40
CA MET A 1 25.56 -40.34 -9.61
C MET A 1 25.38 -39.09 -10.46
N THR A 2 26.20 -38.82 -11.47
CA THR A 2 26.12 -37.60 -12.30
C THR A 2 24.79 -37.42 -13.07
N LYS A 3 24.21 -38.47 -13.64
CA LYS A 3 22.89 -38.41 -14.29
C LYS A 3 21.76 -38.09 -13.31
N LEU A 4 21.81 -38.68 -12.10
CA LEU A 4 20.82 -38.45 -11.03
C LEU A 4 20.87 -36.99 -10.54
N VAL A 5 22.06 -36.46 -10.26
CA VAL A 5 22.26 -35.07 -9.82
C VAL A 5 21.79 -34.07 -10.88
N LYS A 6 22.05 -34.34 -12.17
CA LYS A 6 21.59 -33.49 -13.27
C LYS A 6 20.06 -33.51 -13.39
N SER A 7 19.43 -34.69 -13.28
CA SER A 7 17.97 -34.83 -13.29
C SER A 7 17.32 -34.10 -12.11
N LEU A 8 17.87 -34.26 -10.90
CA LEU A 8 17.40 -33.60 -9.68
C LEU A 8 17.53 -32.07 -9.76
N SER A 9 18.59 -31.57 -10.40
CA SER A 9 18.80 -30.12 -10.63
C SER A 9 17.80 -29.51 -11.62
N VAL A 10 17.41 -30.26 -12.66
CA VAL A 10 16.36 -29.83 -13.60
C VAL A 10 15.00 -29.84 -12.92
N LEU A 11 14.69 -30.91 -12.19
CA LEU A 11 13.45 -31.02 -11.42
C LEU A 11 13.28 -29.87 -10.42
N ARG A 12 14.36 -29.52 -9.72
CA ARG A 12 14.44 -28.37 -8.80
C ARG A 12 14.07 -27.04 -9.46
N MET A 13 14.55 -26.80 -10.69
CA MET A 13 14.23 -25.58 -11.44
C MET A 13 12.75 -25.57 -11.86
N VAL A 14 12.26 -26.69 -12.39
CA VAL A 14 10.85 -26.83 -12.82
C VAL A 14 9.90 -26.62 -11.64
N LEU A 15 10.19 -27.22 -10.48
CA LEU A 15 9.38 -27.07 -9.27
C LEU A 15 9.35 -25.62 -8.75
N HIS A 16 10.48 -24.90 -8.82
CA HIS A 16 10.52 -23.50 -8.40
C HIS A 16 9.72 -22.60 -9.33
N VAL A 17 9.84 -22.79 -10.65
CA VAL A 17 9.02 -22.07 -11.64
C VAL A 17 7.54 -22.40 -11.45
N ALA A 18 7.20 -23.66 -11.21
CA ALA A 18 5.82 -24.07 -10.90
C ALA A 18 5.30 -23.39 -9.63
N ALA A 19 6.10 -23.32 -8.56
CA ALA A 19 5.73 -22.61 -7.34
C ALA A 19 5.47 -21.11 -7.60
N ALA A 20 6.34 -20.44 -8.36
CA ALA A 20 6.16 -19.02 -8.71
C ALA A 20 4.89 -18.79 -9.55
N LEU A 21 4.63 -19.65 -10.56
CA LEU A 21 3.43 -19.57 -11.39
C LEU A 21 2.15 -19.85 -10.58
N LEU A 22 2.18 -20.80 -9.65
CA LEU A 22 1.05 -21.10 -8.76
C LEU A 22 0.75 -19.93 -7.82
N LEU A 23 1.78 -19.27 -7.26
CA LEU A 23 1.58 -18.05 -6.46
C LEU A 23 0.97 -16.93 -7.31
N SER A 24 1.45 -16.71 -8.54
CA SER A 24 0.87 -15.72 -9.46
C SER A 24 -0.57 -16.06 -9.85
N SER A 25 -0.89 -17.34 -10.08
CA SER A 25 -2.26 -17.80 -10.33
C SER A 25 -3.16 -17.60 -9.11
N ARG A 26 -2.61 -17.75 -7.89
CA ARG A 26 -3.35 -17.48 -6.67
C ARG A 26 -3.70 -16.00 -6.53
N ILE A 27 -2.77 -15.11 -6.86
CA ILE A 27 -3.04 -13.66 -6.90
C ILE A 27 -4.15 -13.36 -7.90
N SER A 28 -4.10 -13.93 -9.12
CA SER A 28 -5.16 -13.71 -10.11
C SER A 28 -6.54 -14.22 -9.67
N GLN A 29 -6.60 -15.33 -8.93
CA GLN A 29 -7.86 -15.78 -8.32
C GLN A 29 -8.31 -14.86 -7.18
N LEU A 30 -7.37 -14.39 -6.35
CA LEU A 30 -7.66 -13.45 -5.28
C LEU A 30 -8.22 -12.15 -5.87
N ASP A 31 -7.61 -11.65 -6.93
CA ASP A 31 -8.05 -10.50 -7.72
C ASP A 31 -9.48 -10.71 -8.26
N SER A 32 -9.79 -11.86 -8.86
CA SER A 32 -11.17 -12.16 -9.28
C SER A 32 -12.18 -12.26 -8.13
N SER A 33 -11.74 -12.69 -6.94
CA SER A 33 -12.58 -12.76 -5.74
C SER A 33 -12.71 -11.40 -5.03
N LEU A 34 -11.74 -10.52 -5.28
CA LEU A 34 -11.74 -9.14 -4.84
C LEU A 34 -12.50 -8.24 -5.80
N HIS A 35 -12.61 -8.58 -7.08
CA HIS A 35 -13.33 -7.78 -8.07
C HIS A 35 -14.79 -7.41 -7.65
N PRO A 36 -15.57 -8.25 -6.95
CA PRO A 36 -16.84 -7.83 -6.37
C PRO A 36 -16.67 -6.83 -5.22
N PHE A 37 -15.65 -7.00 -4.38
CA PHE A 37 -15.28 -6.10 -3.28
C PHE A 37 -14.69 -4.78 -3.78
N GLU A 38 -13.89 -4.80 -4.84
CA GLU A 38 -13.32 -3.65 -5.53
C GLU A 38 -14.36 -2.91 -6.35
N ARG A 39 -15.33 -3.59 -7.00
CA ARG A 39 -16.54 -2.95 -7.52
C ARG A 39 -17.37 -2.34 -6.40
N SER A 40 -17.40 -2.97 -5.24
CA SER A 40 -18.13 -2.47 -4.08
C SER A 40 -17.45 -1.23 -3.49
N ILE A 41 -16.11 -1.19 -3.44
CA ILE A 41 -15.28 -0.06 -3.03
C ILE A 41 -15.34 1.06 -4.07
N ALA A 42 -15.32 0.70 -5.35
CA ALA A 42 -15.50 1.61 -6.48
C ALA A 42 -16.97 1.99 -6.72
N ASN A 43 -17.91 1.54 -5.88
CA ASN A 43 -19.31 1.87 -6.06
C ASN A 43 -19.49 3.38 -5.84
N GLU A 44 -19.57 4.09 -6.95
CA GLU A 44 -19.90 5.50 -6.99
C GLU A 44 -21.32 5.80 -6.47
N TRP A 45 -22.11 4.82 -6.02
CA TRP A 45 -23.41 5.09 -5.38
C TRP A 45 -23.24 5.96 -4.14
N VAL A 46 -22.11 5.87 -3.43
CA VAL A 46 -21.81 6.75 -2.29
C VAL A 46 -21.73 8.22 -2.74
N ARG A 47 -21.48 8.48 -4.03
CA ARG A 47 -21.60 9.81 -4.64
C ARG A 47 -23.01 10.39 -4.61
N LEU A 48 -24.03 9.54 -4.66
CA LEU A 48 -25.43 9.98 -4.50
C LEU A 48 -25.70 10.53 -3.09
N LEU A 49 -24.94 10.09 -2.07
CA LEU A 49 -25.09 10.62 -0.73
C LEU A 49 -24.46 12.00 -0.57
N PHE A 50 -23.31 12.27 -1.19
CA PHE A 50 -22.56 13.51 -0.95
C PHE A 50 -22.84 14.64 -1.96
N TYR A 51 -23.29 14.36 -3.18
CA TYR A 51 -23.68 15.45 -4.10
C TYR A 51 -25.03 16.04 -3.65
N VAL A 52 -24.93 17.07 -2.82
CA VAL A 52 -26.08 17.80 -2.30
C VAL A 52 -26.40 18.99 -3.20
N ASP A 53 -27.61 18.98 -3.72
CA ASP A 53 -28.23 20.08 -4.45
C ASP A 53 -28.68 21.17 -3.47
N ALA A 54 -28.02 22.33 -3.50
CA ALA A 54 -28.43 23.51 -2.75
C ALA A 54 -29.24 24.45 -3.64
N ARG A 55 -30.36 24.99 -3.12
CA ARG A 55 -31.14 26.01 -3.83
C ARG A 55 -30.54 27.39 -3.55
N LYS A 56 -30.04 28.06 -4.58
CA LYS A 56 -29.57 29.44 -4.50
C LYS A 56 -30.54 30.36 -5.25
N GLN A 57 -31.02 31.40 -4.57
CA GLN A 57 -31.73 32.49 -5.24
C GLN A 57 -30.70 33.49 -5.77
N ILE A 58 -30.51 33.50 -7.10
CA ILE A 58 -29.66 34.48 -7.78
C ILE A 58 -30.59 35.32 -8.66
N ALA A 59 -30.68 36.62 -8.36
CA ALA A 59 -31.36 37.62 -9.18
C ALA A 59 -32.72 37.15 -9.76
N GLU A 60 -33.66 36.81 -8.86
CA GLU A 60 -35.05 36.39 -9.15
C GLU A 60 -35.25 35.01 -9.80
N LYS A 61 -34.19 34.22 -10.02
CA LYS A 61 -34.29 32.80 -10.40
C LYS A 61 -33.80 31.89 -9.27
N GLU A 62 -34.59 30.86 -8.96
CA GLU A 62 -34.12 29.74 -8.15
C GLU A 62 -33.31 28.80 -9.06
N GLU A 63 -32.00 28.78 -8.86
CA GLU A 63 -31.12 27.80 -9.49
C GLU A 63 -30.75 26.72 -8.46
N ILE A 64 -30.81 25.47 -8.90
CA ILE A 64 -30.31 24.33 -8.14
C ILE A 64 -28.82 24.22 -8.47
N VAL A 65 -27.98 24.44 -7.47
CA VAL A 65 -26.53 24.40 -7.59
C VAL A 65 -26.03 23.27 -6.71
N THR A 66 -25.43 22.24 -7.31
CA THR A 66 -24.63 21.25 -6.58
C THR A 66 -23.50 21.98 -5.85
N LEU A 67 -23.36 21.79 -4.55
CA LEU A 67 -22.34 22.48 -3.75
C LEU A 67 -20.94 22.33 -4.41
N PRO A 68 -20.31 23.42 -4.87
CA PRO A 68 -19.19 23.35 -5.81
C PRO A 68 -17.85 22.89 -5.20
N HIS A 69 -17.77 22.75 -3.87
CA HIS A 69 -16.51 22.46 -3.17
C HIS A 69 -16.20 20.95 -3.00
N PHE A 70 -16.92 20.09 -3.74
CA PHE A 70 -16.69 18.64 -3.88
C PHE A 70 -16.11 18.28 -5.26
N LEU A 71 -15.74 19.27 -6.06
CA LEU A 71 -15.09 19.15 -7.37
C LEU A 71 -13.59 19.45 -7.30
N LEU A 72 -12.93 19.15 -6.18
CA LEU A 72 -11.48 18.95 -6.23
C LEU A 72 -11.27 17.62 -6.95
N GLU A 73 -11.26 17.70 -8.27
CA GLU A 73 -10.67 16.68 -9.13
C GLU A 73 -9.26 16.40 -8.58
N MET A 74 -9.12 15.27 -7.88
CA MET A 74 -8.16 14.20 -8.22
C MET A 74 -6.73 14.61 -8.62
N GLU A 75 -6.15 15.72 -8.13
CA GLU A 75 -4.76 16.07 -8.47
C GLU A 75 -3.90 16.67 -7.36
N GLU A 76 -4.41 16.82 -6.14
CA GLU A 76 -3.53 16.99 -4.98
C GLU A 76 -3.77 15.82 -4.02
N GLU A 77 -2.80 14.90 -3.97
CA GLU A 77 -2.54 14.14 -2.74
C GLU A 77 -2.40 15.18 -1.62
N ILE A 78 -3.51 15.48 -0.96
CA ILE A 78 -3.49 16.17 0.32
C ILE A 78 -2.69 15.24 1.20
N ALA A 79 -1.41 15.60 1.33
CA ALA A 79 -0.48 14.98 2.24
C ALA A 79 -1.25 14.79 3.55
N ALA A 80 -1.56 13.53 3.85
CA ALA A 80 -2.08 13.14 5.14
C ALA A 80 -1.26 13.93 6.15
N ASN A 81 -1.92 14.82 6.89
CA ASN A 81 -1.26 15.56 7.95
C ASN A 81 -0.93 14.52 9.02
N VAL A 82 0.19 13.84 8.79
CA VAL A 82 0.90 12.99 9.72
C VAL A 82 1.49 13.99 10.69
N ASP A 83 0.73 14.30 11.73
CA ASP A 83 1.37 14.68 12.98
C ASP A 83 2.26 13.48 13.35
N ASP A 84 3.56 13.67 13.12
CA ASP A 84 4.60 12.72 13.41
C ASP A 84 4.41 12.12 14.81
N GLN A 85 4.04 10.84 14.87
CA GLN A 85 4.58 9.95 15.88
C GLN A 85 5.22 8.78 15.16
N LEU A 86 6.44 9.06 14.69
CA LEU A 86 7.42 8.21 14.02
C LEU A 86 7.57 6.78 14.63
N PHE A 87 6.94 6.43 15.76
CA PHE A 87 6.94 5.09 16.38
C PHE A 87 5.71 4.74 17.27
N SER A 88 4.50 5.29 17.08
CA SER A 88 3.35 4.93 17.95
C SER A 88 2.19 4.22 17.22
N GLY A 89 1.85 3.02 17.68
CA GLY A 89 0.65 2.29 17.29
C GLY A 89 -0.64 2.90 17.85
N GLY A 90 -1.09 4.01 17.27
CA GLY A 90 -2.36 4.65 17.59
C GLY A 90 -3.14 4.99 16.32
N PHE A 91 -4.27 4.31 16.12
CA PHE A 91 -5.32 4.59 15.13
C PHE A 91 -4.91 4.66 13.64
N ALA A 92 -4.93 3.48 13.02
CA ALA A 92 -4.81 3.23 11.58
C ALA A 92 -5.98 3.79 10.71
N ALA A 93 -6.73 4.79 11.16
CA ALA A 93 -7.95 5.26 10.48
C ALA A 93 -7.72 6.39 9.46
N ARG A 94 -6.54 7.04 9.44
CA ARG A 94 -6.24 8.13 8.48
C ARG A 94 -5.81 7.65 7.10
N ALA A 95 -5.35 6.40 6.96
CA ALA A 95 -4.91 5.85 5.67
C ALA A 95 -6.07 5.31 4.79
N SER A 96 -7.30 5.22 5.33
CA SER A 96 -8.46 4.65 4.64
C SER A 96 -9.58 5.67 4.34
N ALA A 97 -9.42 6.94 4.72
CA ALA A 97 -10.45 7.96 4.54
C ALA A 97 -10.19 8.74 3.23
N LEU A 98 -11.14 8.72 2.29
CA LEU A 98 -11.06 9.56 1.09
C LEU A 98 -11.42 11.01 1.46
N PRO A 99 -10.56 12.01 1.19
CA PRO A 99 -10.97 13.41 1.25
C PRO A 99 -11.97 13.66 0.12
N VAL A 100 -13.15 14.18 0.46
CA VAL A 100 -14.25 14.39 -0.51
C VAL A 100 -14.44 15.87 -0.83
N GLY A 101 -14.17 16.77 0.12
CA GLY A 101 -14.26 18.20 -0.09
C GLY A 101 -14.07 19.03 1.17
N ALA A 102 -14.27 20.34 1.06
CA ALA A 102 -14.20 21.28 2.17
C ALA A 102 -15.42 22.21 2.20
N LEU A 103 -15.85 22.59 3.40
CA LEU A 103 -16.98 23.48 3.64
C LEU A 103 -16.50 24.76 4.32
N PHE A 104 -16.85 25.92 3.78
CA PHE A 104 -16.31 27.21 4.23
C PHE A 104 -17.31 28.02 5.05
N THR A 105 -18.60 27.69 5.00
CA THR A 105 -19.64 28.43 5.72
C THR A 105 -20.53 27.53 6.56
N ILE A 106 -21.06 28.09 7.66
CA ILE A 106 -22.03 27.42 8.54
C ILE A 106 -23.28 27.03 7.76
N GLU A 107 -23.74 27.89 6.86
CA GLU A 107 -24.93 27.63 6.05
C GLU A 107 -24.70 26.48 5.06
N GLU A 108 -23.55 26.44 4.38
CA GLU A 108 -23.17 25.28 3.54
C GLU A 108 -23.05 24.00 4.37
N THR A 109 -22.54 24.09 5.59
CA THR A 109 -22.43 22.93 6.50
C THR A 109 -23.81 22.38 6.87
N ARG A 110 -24.76 23.26 7.19
CA ARG A 110 -26.14 22.85 7.46
C ARG A 110 -26.80 22.26 6.21
N GLN A 111 -26.67 22.91 5.06
CA GLN A 111 -27.23 22.44 3.81
C GLN A 111 -26.68 21.07 3.42
N HIS A 112 -25.37 20.87 3.57
CA HIS A 112 -24.72 19.59 3.27
C HIS A 112 -25.21 18.49 4.21
N LEU A 113 -25.17 18.70 5.55
CA LEU A 113 -25.63 17.70 6.51
C LEU A 113 -27.09 17.29 6.30
N HIS A 114 -27.99 18.26 6.12
CA HIS A 114 -29.41 17.99 5.86
C HIS A 114 -29.62 17.33 4.49
N GLY A 115 -28.84 17.73 3.49
CA GLY A 115 -28.88 17.16 2.14
C GLY A 115 -28.43 15.70 2.10
N VAL A 116 -27.36 15.34 2.81
CA VAL A 116 -26.87 13.96 2.91
C VAL A 116 -27.94 13.06 3.53
N VAL A 117 -28.57 13.50 4.62
CA VAL A 117 -29.65 12.74 5.27
C VAL A 117 -30.87 12.63 4.36
N LEU A 118 -31.22 13.70 3.64
CA LEU A 118 -32.30 13.67 2.66
C LEU A 118 -32.01 12.68 1.51
N ASN A 119 -30.78 12.67 1.00
CA ASN A 119 -30.35 11.76 -0.05
C ASN A 119 -30.35 10.30 0.45
N TYR A 120 -29.98 10.05 1.71
CA TYR A 120 -30.10 8.73 2.32
C TYR A 120 -31.55 8.21 2.29
N PHE A 121 -32.52 9.01 2.73
CA PHE A 121 -33.92 8.59 2.74
C PHE A 121 -34.53 8.44 1.33
N ARG A 122 -33.92 9.08 0.31
CA ARG A 122 -34.30 8.92 -1.10
C ARG A 122 -33.53 7.81 -1.82
N LEU A 123 -32.52 7.23 -1.18
CA LEU A 123 -31.58 6.31 -1.83
C LEU A 123 -32.29 5.10 -2.43
N ALA A 124 -33.28 4.54 -1.71
CA ALA A 124 -34.06 3.41 -2.18
C ALA A 124 -34.90 3.70 -3.44
N ASP A 125 -35.30 4.96 -3.66
CA ASP A 125 -36.13 5.38 -4.79
C ASP A 125 -35.30 5.86 -5.99
N VAL A 126 -34.13 6.44 -5.74
CA VAL A 126 -33.31 7.14 -6.75
C VAL A 126 -32.19 6.27 -7.30
N ALA A 127 -31.64 5.37 -6.49
CA ALA A 127 -30.50 4.56 -6.91
C ALA A 127 -30.89 3.45 -7.88
N LEU A 128 -29.94 3.04 -8.72
CA LEU A 128 -30.15 1.99 -9.73
C LEU A 128 -30.29 0.58 -9.13
N ASP A 129 -29.69 0.35 -7.96
CA ASP A 129 -29.72 -0.92 -7.23
C ASP A 129 -30.76 -0.91 -6.09
N SER A 130 -31.17 -2.10 -5.64
CA SER A 130 -32.12 -2.25 -4.54
C SER A 130 -31.45 -2.08 -3.17
N TYR A 131 -31.57 -0.88 -2.60
CA TYR A 131 -31.11 -0.56 -1.24
C TYR A 131 -32.25 -0.65 -0.22
N LEU A 132 -31.89 -1.07 0.98
CA LEU A 132 -32.73 -1.11 2.18
C LEU A 132 -32.23 -0.01 3.11
N ILE A 133 -33.14 0.88 3.49
CA ILE A 133 -32.86 2.01 4.39
C ILE A 133 -33.65 1.85 5.69
N PHE A 134 -33.29 2.63 6.69
CA PHE A 134 -34.05 2.72 7.93
C PHE A 134 -35.46 3.27 7.66
N ASP A 135 -36.48 2.56 8.13
CA ASP A 135 -37.86 3.00 8.11
C ASP A 135 -38.57 2.66 9.44
N ASN A 136 -39.42 3.58 9.90
CA ASN A 136 -40.10 3.52 11.19
C ASN A 136 -41.12 2.37 11.24
N GLU A 137 -41.69 1.96 10.11
CA GLU A 137 -42.66 0.86 10.04
C GLU A 137 -41.99 -0.52 9.95
N THR A 138 -40.86 -0.61 9.26
CA THR A 138 -40.08 -1.87 9.06
C THR A 138 -39.04 -2.15 10.14
N SER A 139 -38.85 -1.23 11.11
CA SER A 139 -37.97 -1.40 12.28
C SER A 139 -38.27 -2.67 13.11
N ALA A 140 -39.47 -3.24 13.00
CA ALA A 140 -39.85 -4.51 13.64
C ALA A 140 -39.44 -5.76 12.85
N MET A 141 -39.21 -5.66 11.53
CA MET A 141 -38.81 -6.77 10.65
C MET A 141 -37.31 -6.83 10.36
N LEU A 142 -36.59 -5.70 10.41
CA LEU A 142 -35.16 -5.59 10.09
C LEU A 142 -34.38 -4.87 11.22
N PRO A 143 -34.06 -5.55 12.35
CA PRO A 143 -33.40 -4.93 13.51
C PRO A 143 -31.92 -4.56 13.29
N PHE A 144 -31.40 -4.68 12.07
CA PHE A 144 -29.97 -4.55 11.76
C PHE A 144 -29.58 -3.18 11.18
N ILE A 145 -30.53 -2.38 10.67
CA ILE A 145 -30.22 -1.07 10.07
C ILE A 145 -30.63 0.03 11.05
N PRO A 146 -29.70 0.64 11.79
CA PRO A 146 -30.01 1.75 12.68
C PRO A 146 -30.33 3.05 11.90
N PRO A 147 -31.05 4.01 12.51
CA PRO A 147 -31.23 5.33 11.92
C PRO A 147 -29.89 6.06 11.75
N PRO A 148 -29.79 7.03 10.82
CA PRO A 148 -28.66 7.93 10.72
C PRO A 148 -28.30 8.55 12.08
N LEU A 149 -27.00 8.51 12.40
CA LEU A 149 -26.45 8.91 13.68
C LEU A 149 -25.48 10.06 13.49
N LEU A 150 -25.76 11.21 14.10
CA LEU A 150 -24.82 12.32 14.15
C LEU A 150 -24.15 12.35 15.53
N THR A 151 -22.83 12.22 15.55
CA THR A 151 -22.00 12.42 16.74
C THR A 151 -21.30 13.75 16.63
N VAL A 152 -21.40 14.58 17.67
CA VAL A 152 -20.75 15.88 17.76
C VAL A 152 -19.78 15.82 18.91
N ARG A 153 -18.49 16.01 18.62
CA ARG A 153 -17.42 16.11 19.60
C ARG A 153 -17.09 17.58 19.84
N ALA A 154 -17.14 17.99 21.10
CA ALA A 154 -16.80 19.33 21.54
C ALA A 154 -15.65 19.26 22.56
N ASP A 155 -14.70 20.19 22.47
CA ASP A 155 -13.58 20.31 23.40
C ASP A 155 -13.86 21.41 24.42
N ILE A 156 -14.19 21.01 25.66
CA ILE A 156 -14.55 21.93 26.75
C ILE A 156 -13.51 21.76 27.86
N GLU A 157 -12.68 22.77 28.08
CA GLU A 157 -11.74 22.85 29.21
C GLU A 157 -10.85 21.59 29.39
N ASP A 158 -10.25 21.08 28.30
CA ASP A 158 -9.40 19.87 28.22
C ASP A 158 -10.13 18.51 28.37
N GLU A 159 -11.47 18.49 28.39
CA GLU A 159 -12.27 17.26 28.28
C GLU A 159 -13.07 17.20 26.96
N THR A 160 -12.97 16.07 26.24
CA THR A 160 -13.77 15.83 25.04
C THR A 160 -15.14 15.28 25.42
N MET A 161 -16.20 16.00 25.04
CA MET A 161 -17.58 15.55 25.23
C MET A 161 -18.20 15.15 23.89
N ASP A 162 -18.63 13.89 23.79
CA ASP A 162 -19.34 13.35 22.63
C ASP A 162 -20.86 13.39 22.86
N GLN A 163 -21.59 14.14 22.04
CA GLN A 163 -23.06 14.19 22.02
C GLN A 163 -23.59 13.46 20.79
N VAL A 164 -24.61 12.63 20.98
CA VAL A 164 -25.14 11.74 19.96
C VAL A 164 -26.60 12.07 19.65
N TYR A 165 -26.92 12.22 18.36
CA TYR A 165 -28.24 12.59 17.86
C TYR A 165 -28.74 11.55 16.85
N ASN A 166 -29.87 10.90 17.18
CA ASN A 166 -30.51 9.92 16.30
C ASN A 166 -31.51 10.63 15.39
N ILE A 167 -31.31 10.54 14.08
CA ILE A 167 -32.16 11.20 13.09
C ILE A 167 -33.06 10.16 12.44
N THR A 168 -34.35 10.16 12.80
CA THR A 168 -35.32 9.18 12.27
C THR A 168 -36.12 9.72 11.09
N ASN A 169 -36.10 11.03 10.84
CA ASN A 169 -36.81 11.64 9.72
C ASN A 169 -36.05 12.86 9.19
N ALA A 170 -35.88 12.95 7.86
CA ALA A 170 -35.27 14.09 7.18
C ALA A 170 -35.95 15.44 7.48
N SER A 171 -37.26 15.44 7.72
CA SER A 171 -38.05 16.67 7.93
C SER A 171 -38.18 17.09 9.41
N ALA A 172 -37.67 16.27 10.35
CA ALA A 172 -37.82 16.54 11.78
C ALA A 172 -36.70 17.44 12.31
N SER A 173 -36.85 18.76 12.19
CA SER A 173 -35.88 19.76 12.68
C SER A 173 -35.51 19.58 14.15
N GLY A 174 -36.43 19.08 15.00
CA GLY A 174 -36.20 18.91 16.44
C GLY A 174 -35.12 17.89 16.82
N GLN A 175 -34.78 16.96 15.92
CA GLN A 175 -33.79 15.90 16.17
C GLN A 175 -32.34 16.37 15.96
N TRP A 176 -32.17 17.52 15.30
CA TRP A 176 -30.87 18.14 15.09
C TRP A 176 -30.47 19.02 16.27
N PRO A 177 -29.16 19.19 16.53
CA PRO A 177 -28.66 20.22 17.44
C PRO A 177 -29.20 21.58 17.02
N ALA A 178 -29.64 22.41 17.98
CA ALA A 178 -30.23 23.72 17.67
C ALA A 178 -29.36 24.59 16.73
N PRO A 179 -28.01 24.61 16.85
CA PRO A 179 -27.11 25.31 15.92
C PRO A 179 -27.10 24.77 14.48
N LEU A 180 -27.47 23.52 14.25
CA LEU A 180 -27.47 22.85 12.94
C LEU A 180 -28.86 22.76 12.30
N ARG A 181 -29.90 23.30 12.94
CA ARG A 181 -31.27 23.34 12.38
C ARG A 181 -31.38 24.36 11.25
N MET A 182 -32.26 24.08 10.29
CA MET A 182 -32.55 24.94 9.14
C MET A 182 -33.83 25.77 9.35
N GLY A 183 -33.87 26.97 8.76
CA GLY A 183 -35.07 27.80 8.75
C GLY A 183 -35.40 28.47 10.10
N LYS A 184 -36.69 28.56 10.43
CA LYS A 184 -37.20 29.30 11.60
C LYS A 184 -36.86 28.65 12.95
N ASP A 185 -36.48 27.38 12.94
CA ASP A 185 -36.12 26.62 14.15
C ASP A 185 -34.61 26.65 14.44
N SER A 186 -33.85 27.44 13.67
CA SER A 186 -32.41 27.62 13.88
C SER A 186 -32.11 28.41 15.15
N ALA A 187 -31.06 28.01 15.86
CA ALA A 187 -30.58 28.75 17.04
C ALA A 187 -30.17 30.18 16.68
N SER A 188 -30.10 31.05 17.69
CA SER A 188 -29.61 32.41 17.48
C SER A 188 -28.19 32.40 16.90
N GLN A 189 -27.81 33.48 16.22
CA GLN A 189 -26.48 33.60 15.62
C GLN A 189 -25.37 33.47 16.68
N GLN A 190 -25.60 33.98 17.89
CA GLN A 190 -24.62 33.94 18.99
C GLN A 190 -24.45 32.51 19.53
N GLU A 191 -25.53 31.77 19.75
CA GLU A 191 -25.47 30.37 20.17
C GLU A 191 -24.84 29.48 19.09
N THR A 192 -25.13 29.76 17.83
CA THR A 192 -24.52 29.05 16.70
C THR A 192 -23.01 29.26 16.69
N ARG A 193 -22.53 30.48 16.90
CA ARG A 193 -21.09 30.76 16.95
C ARG A 193 -20.41 30.07 18.12
N ALA A 194 -20.99 30.17 19.32
CA ALA A 194 -20.49 29.48 20.49
C ALA A 194 -20.39 27.95 20.29
N PHE A 195 -21.30 27.35 19.52
CA PHE A 195 -21.21 25.93 19.17
C PHE A 195 -20.01 25.62 18.28
N PHE A 196 -19.81 26.37 17.20
CA PHE A 196 -18.68 26.13 16.28
C PHE A 196 -17.32 26.50 16.88
N ASP A 197 -17.26 27.39 17.88
CA ASP A 197 -16.02 27.75 18.57
C ASP A 197 -15.46 26.62 19.46
N VAL A 198 -16.34 25.74 19.94
CA VAL A 198 -16.02 24.59 20.83
C VAL A 198 -16.02 23.27 20.04
N LEU A 199 -16.47 23.29 18.78
CA LEU A 199 -16.59 22.11 17.94
C LEU A 199 -15.21 21.61 17.51
N ASP A 200 -14.92 20.35 17.79
CA ASP A 200 -13.71 19.66 17.30
C ASP A 200 -14.04 18.90 16.02
N VAL A 201 -14.97 17.94 16.11
CA VAL A 201 -15.31 17.04 15.00
C VAL A 201 -16.81 16.72 15.00
N MET A 202 -17.42 16.58 13.81
CA MET A 202 -18.72 15.94 13.65
C MET A 202 -18.58 14.66 12.83
N GLU A 203 -19.27 13.60 13.24
CA GLU A 203 -19.32 12.32 12.52
C GLU A 203 -20.77 11.96 12.22
N LEU A 204 -21.13 11.89 10.94
CA LEU A 204 -22.41 11.42 10.46
C LEU A 204 -22.26 9.98 9.97
N LYS A 205 -22.80 9.03 10.73
CA LYS A 205 -22.82 7.61 10.43
C LYS A 205 -24.17 7.21 9.86
N VAL A 206 -24.14 6.51 8.72
CA VAL A 206 -25.31 6.05 7.98
C VAL A 206 -25.12 4.58 7.65
N VAL A 207 -26.16 3.76 7.85
CA VAL A 207 -26.13 2.34 7.52
C VAL A 207 -27.13 2.05 6.39
N VAL A 208 -26.65 1.41 5.34
CA VAL A 208 -27.44 1.05 4.15
C VAL A 208 -27.38 -0.46 3.95
N GLY A 209 -28.53 -1.12 3.90
CA GLY A 209 -28.61 -2.51 3.48
C GLY A 209 -28.64 -2.62 1.96
N MET A 210 -28.03 -3.64 1.39
CA MET A 210 -28.09 -3.94 -0.04
C MET A 210 -28.46 -5.41 -0.23
N LYS A 211 -29.55 -5.66 -0.95
CA LYS A 211 -29.98 -7.01 -1.28
C LYS A 211 -29.36 -7.41 -2.62
N ARG A 212 -28.60 -8.50 -2.65
CA ARG A 212 -27.99 -9.01 -3.88
C ARG A 212 -28.41 -10.46 -4.11
N LYS A 213 -28.91 -10.72 -5.31
CA LYS A 213 -29.14 -12.09 -5.78
C LYS A 213 -27.81 -12.66 -6.28
N GLU A 214 -27.33 -13.72 -5.64
CA GLU A 214 -26.23 -14.51 -6.16
C GLU A 214 -26.74 -15.85 -6.64
N THR A 215 -26.51 -16.14 -7.92
CA THR A 215 -26.73 -17.48 -8.48
C THR A 215 -25.56 -18.35 -8.03
N MET A 216 -25.81 -19.32 -7.15
CA MET A 216 -24.78 -20.29 -6.78
C MET A 216 -24.52 -21.22 -7.96
N VAL A 217 -23.25 -21.44 -8.31
CA VAL A 217 -22.83 -22.21 -9.50
C VAL A 217 -23.15 -23.70 -9.39
N THR A 218 -23.44 -24.21 -8.19
CA THR A 218 -23.47 -25.65 -7.90
C THR A 218 -24.87 -26.24 -7.81
N GLU A 219 -25.88 -25.43 -7.52
CA GLU A 219 -27.29 -25.80 -7.51
C GLU A 219 -28.04 -24.55 -7.98
N ASP A 220 -28.95 -24.66 -8.96
CA ASP A 220 -29.79 -23.56 -9.49
C ASP A 220 -30.76 -23.00 -8.42
N VAL A 221 -30.22 -22.58 -7.28
CA VAL A 221 -30.90 -22.02 -6.12
C VAL A 221 -30.42 -20.58 -6.02
N GLU A 222 -31.30 -19.64 -6.35
CA GLU A 222 -31.08 -18.22 -6.08
C GLU A 222 -31.13 -18.01 -4.57
N ALA A 223 -29.99 -17.69 -3.97
CA ALA A 223 -29.94 -17.24 -2.58
C ALA A 223 -29.87 -15.71 -2.58
N ASP A 224 -30.82 -15.08 -1.91
CA ASP A 224 -30.71 -13.66 -1.58
C ASP A 224 -29.62 -13.50 -0.50
N LYS A 225 -28.62 -12.65 -0.74
CA LYS A 225 -27.65 -12.24 0.28
C LYS A 225 -27.89 -10.79 0.67
N LEU A 226 -27.74 -10.50 1.96
CA LEU A 226 -27.87 -9.16 2.51
C LEU A 226 -26.50 -8.63 2.92
N TYR A 227 -26.13 -7.50 2.35
CA TYR A 227 -24.91 -6.77 2.69
C TYR A 227 -25.27 -5.51 3.45
N GLU A 228 -24.49 -5.17 4.46
CA GLU A 228 -24.61 -3.95 5.26
C GLU A 228 -23.42 -3.04 4.96
N TRP A 229 -23.73 -1.85 4.47
CA TRP A 229 -22.78 -0.77 4.27
C TRP A 229 -22.86 0.19 5.44
N THR A 230 -21.75 0.38 6.13
CA THR A 230 -21.58 1.46 7.10
C THR A 230 -20.81 2.59 6.42
N VAL A 231 -21.46 3.73 6.22
CA VAL A 231 -20.85 4.94 5.67
C VAL A 231 -20.69 5.96 6.79
N VAL A 232 -19.48 6.46 7.00
CA VAL A 232 -19.14 7.47 8.02
C VAL A 232 -18.56 8.68 7.32
N MET A 233 -19.27 9.79 7.38
CA MET A 233 -18.78 11.10 6.96
C MET A 233 -18.26 11.85 8.17
N ARG A 234 -17.00 12.25 8.14
CA ARG A 234 -16.35 13.00 9.21
C ARG A 234 -16.08 14.43 8.74
N TYR A 235 -16.50 15.38 9.54
CA TYR A 235 -16.34 16.82 9.36
C TYR A 235 -15.37 17.30 10.42
N ASP A 236 -14.13 17.55 10.03
CA ASP A 236 -13.05 17.93 10.94
C ASP A 236 -12.88 19.46 10.90
N LEU A 237 -13.09 20.13 12.04
CA LEU A 237 -12.87 21.57 12.17
C LEU A 237 -11.44 21.79 12.67
N LEU A 238 -10.46 21.44 11.84
CA LEU A 238 -9.09 21.91 12.06
C LEU A 238 -9.12 23.44 11.98
N ASN A 239 -8.36 24.13 12.85
CA ASN A 239 -8.29 25.59 13.09
C ASN A 239 -7.98 26.51 11.86
N ARG A 240 -8.46 26.18 10.66
CA ARG A 240 -8.14 26.79 9.36
C ARG A 240 -9.35 27.48 8.71
N GLY A 241 -10.41 27.74 9.46
CA GLY A 241 -11.58 28.50 8.99
C GLY A 241 -12.43 27.77 7.94
N HIS A 242 -12.29 26.45 7.82
CA HIS A 242 -13.10 25.57 6.97
C HIS A 242 -13.23 24.20 7.65
N LEU A 243 -14.28 23.45 7.32
CA LEU A 243 -14.43 22.04 7.71
C LEU A 243 -13.94 21.15 6.58
N GLU A 244 -13.01 20.26 6.88
CA GLU A 244 -12.59 19.21 5.95
C GLU A 244 -13.56 18.03 6.05
N VAL A 245 -14.07 17.56 4.90
CA VAL A 245 -15.01 16.45 4.82
C VAL A 245 -14.28 15.21 4.31
N THR A 246 -14.19 14.21 5.16
CA THR A 246 -13.61 12.91 4.86
C THR A 246 -14.69 11.83 4.91
N LEU A 247 -14.55 10.83 4.05
CA LEU A 247 -15.48 9.73 3.93
C LEU A 247 -14.75 8.42 4.20
N ASN A 248 -15.30 7.64 5.13
CA ASN A 248 -14.89 6.29 5.39
C ASN A 248 -16.10 5.37 5.22
N TYR A 249 -15.91 4.19 4.67
CA TYR A 249 -16.99 3.22 4.54
C TYR A 249 -16.48 1.80 4.76
N ASP A 250 -17.33 0.98 5.34
CA ASP A 250 -17.05 -0.42 5.65
C ASP A 250 -18.22 -1.30 5.17
N LEU A 251 -17.91 -2.50 4.67
CA LEU A 251 -18.87 -3.46 4.14
C LEU A 251 -18.87 -4.72 5.00
N VAL A 252 -19.98 -4.97 5.67
CA VAL A 252 -20.18 -6.15 6.52
C VAL A 252 -21.28 -7.03 5.93
N HIS A 253 -21.05 -8.34 5.85
CA HIS A 253 -22.10 -9.28 5.44
C HIS A 253 -22.97 -9.67 6.63
N VAL A 254 -24.30 -9.58 6.49
CA VAL A 254 -25.26 -9.89 7.55
C VAL A 254 -26.09 -11.12 7.17
N PRO A 255 -26.13 -12.18 8.00
CA PRO A 255 -26.95 -13.35 7.72
C PRO A 255 -28.46 -13.00 7.79
N LEU A 256 -29.24 -13.50 6.83
CA LEU A 256 -30.70 -13.32 6.79
C LEU A 256 -31.38 -14.03 7.98
N MET A 257 -32.35 -13.34 8.60
CA MET A 257 -33.22 -13.93 9.63
C MET A 257 -34.52 -14.44 8.99
N GLU A 258 -34.82 -15.73 9.18
CA GLU A 258 -36.14 -16.30 8.92
C GLU A 258 -36.74 -16.79 10.25
N ASP A 259 -37.96 -16.33 10.56
CA ASP A 259 -38.84 -16.80 11.64
C ASP A 259 -38.32 -16.70 13.09
N GLY A 260 -37.69 -15.56 13.44
CA GLY A 260 -37.47 -15.17 14.85
C GLY A 260 -36.47 -16.02 15.64
N ARG A 261 -35.79 -16.99 15.02
CA ARG A 261 -34.62 -17.65 15.59
C ARG A 261 -33.37 -17.14 14.90
N ARG A 262 -32.39 -16.71 15.70
CA ARG A 262 -30.98 -16.80 15.28
C ARG A 262 -30.76 -18.28 14.97
N LYS A 263 -30.79 -18.66 13.68
CA LYS A 263 -29.76 -19.59 13.28
C LYS A 263 -28.48 -18.82 13.55
N GLU A 264 -27.77 -19.21 14.61
CA GLU A 264 -26.32 -19.35 14.45
C GLU A 264 -26.17 -20.30 13.25
N GLY A 265 -26.36 -19.76 12.04
CA GLY A 265 -25.92 -20.39 10.83
C GLY A 265 -24.42 -20.33 11.02
N GLU A 266 -23.92 -21.39 11.64
CA GLU A 266 -22.54 -21.84 11.57
C GLU A 266 -22.01 -21.35 10.25
N GLN A 267 -21.29 -20.21 10.29
CA GLN A 267 -20.90 -19.40 9.14
C GLN A 267 -21.24 -20.13 7.84
N ASP A 268 -22.45 -19.93 7.28
CA ASP A 268 -22.90 -20.59 6.03
C ASP A 268 -22.14 -19.96 4.84
N ILE A 269 -20.85 -19.81 5.03
CA ILE A 269 -19.79 -19.87 4.04
C ILE A 269 -19.83 -21.34 3.59
N PRO A 270 -19.91 -21.63 2.28
CA PRO A 270 -20.06 -23.00 1.80
C PRO A 270 -19.06 -23.91 2.51
N LEU A 271 -19.42 -25.16 2.81
CA LEU A 271 -18.46 -26.11 3.36
C LEU A 271 -17.38 -26.34 2.28
N VAL A 272 -16.34 -25.51 2.30
CA VAL A 272 -15.34 -25.27 1.23
C VAL A 272 -14.36 -26.45 1.14
N LEU A 273 -14.85 -27.68 1.17
CA LEU A 273 -14.00 -28.85 0.95
C LEU A 273 -13.68 -29.06 -0.54
N LEU A 274 -14.40 -28.36 -1.44
CA LEU A 274 -14.24 -28.47 -2.89
C LEU A 274 -14.26 -27.13 -3.66
N ASP A 275 -13.80 -26.04 -3.05
CA ASP A 275 -13.54 -24.82 -3.83
C ASP A 275 -12.18 -24.92 -4.53
N THR A 276 -12.13 -24.41 -5.76
CA THR A 276 -10.93 -24.22 -6.57
C THR A 276 -9.78 -23.57 -5.78
N SER A 277 -10.12 -22.69 -4.83
CA SER A 277 -9.17 -22.00 -3.95
C SER A 277 -8.45 -22.93 -2.97
N VAL A 278 -9.18 -23.84 -2.33
CA VAL A 278 -8.63 -24.80 -1.36
C VAL A 278 -7.83 -25.89 -2.08
N ALA A 279 -8.34 -26.37 -3.22
CA ALA A 279 -7.60 -27.29 -4.08
C ALA A 279 -6.28 -26.67 -4.57
N LEU A 280 -6.29 -25.39 -4.97
CA LEU A 280 -5.08 -24.69 -5.38
C LEU A 280 -4.11 -24.48 -4.22
N ASN A 281 -4.59 -24.17 -3.01
CA ASN A 281 -3.75 -24.10 -1.80
C ASN A 281 -3.08 -25.45 -1.49
N TRP A 282 -3.82 -26.56 -1.60
CA TRP A 282 -3.25 -27.91 -1.47
C TRP A 282 -2.17 -28.20 -2.49
N VAL A 283 -2.43 -27.89 -3.77
CA VAL A 283 -1.45 -28.07 -4.86
C VAL A 283 -0.21 -27.20 -4.59
N MET A 284 -0.39 -25.97 -4.14
CA MET A 284 0.71 -25.05 -3.83
C MET A 284 1.56 -25.55 -2.66
N LEU A 285 0.95 -25.99 -1.56
CA LEU A 285 1.66 -26.60 -0.44
C LEU A 285 2.40 -27.87 -0.87
N ALA A 286 1.78 -28.72 -1.69
CA ALA A 286 2.42 -29.93 -2.21
C ALA A 286 3.63 -29.59 -3.08
N VAL A 287 3.52 -28.60 -3.98
CA VAL A 287 4.62 -28.17 -4.85
C VAL A 287 5.74 -27.50 -4.06
N ILE A 288 5.44 -26.61 -3.11
CA ILE A 288 6.44 -25.97 -2.24
C ILE A 288 7.14 -27.01 -1.36
N GLY A 289 6.37 -27.94 -0.77
CA GLY A 289 6.92 -29.03 0.04
C GLY A 289 7.82 -29.96 -0.77
N LEU A 290 7.39 -30.36 -1.98
CA LEU A 290 8.20 -31.18 -2.88
C LEU A 290 9.44 -30.44 -3.35
N TYR A 291 9.33 -29.15 -3.69
CA TYR A 291 10.45 -28.30 -4.04
C TYR A 291 11.50 -28.25 -2.91
N GLN A 292 11.06 -28.01 -1.67
CA GLN A 292 11.94 -27.94 -0.52
C GLN A 292 12.61 -29.31 -0.24
N ALA A 293 11.87 -30.42 -0.38
CA ALA A 293 12.43 -31.76 -0.26
C ALA A 293 13.49 -32.05 -1.34
N VAL A 294 13.25 -31.62 -2.58
CA VAL A 294 14.22 -31.73 -3.68
C VAL A 294 15.46 -30.87 -3.44
N GLU A 295 15.31 -29.65 -2.90
CA GLU A 295 16.45 -28.82 -2.48
C GLU A 295 17.32 -29.52 -1.45
N PHE A 296 16.71 -30.04 -0.38
CA PHE A 296 17.42 -30.82 0.63
C PHE A 296 18.09 -32.06 0.03
N ALA A 297 17.42 -32.79 -0.87
CA ALA A 297 17.98 -33.97 -1.51
C ALA A 297 19.18 -33.65 -2.43
N VAL A 298 19.10 -32.58 -3.23
CA VAL A 298 20.22 -32.10 -4.08
C VAL A 298 21.43 -31.72 -3.21
N LYS A 299 21.20 -31.01 -2.11
CA LYS A 299 22.28 -30.65 -1.18
C LYS A 299 22.87 -31.86 -0.47
N TRP A 300 22.03 -32.71 0.07
CA TRP A 300 22.44 -33.94 0.77
C TRP A 300 23.28 -34.85 -0.14
N THR A 301 22.84 -35.06 -1.38
CA THR A 301 23.62 -35.85 -2.34
C THR A 301 24.96 -35.21 -2.68
N THR A 302 25.04 -33.88 -2.78
CA THR A 302 26.29 -33.14 -3.01
C THR A 302 27.26 -33.29 -1.84
N ILE A 303 26.76 -33.18 -0.60
CA ILE A 303 27.56 -33.38 0.62
C ILE A 303 28.11 -34.81 0.66
N LYS A 304 27.26 -35.81 0.38
CA LYS A 304 27.68 -37.21 0.35
C LYS A 304 28.73 -37.47 -0.74
N THR A 305 28.61 -36.82 -1.90
CA THR A 305 29.62 -36.90 -2.96
C THR A 305 30.95 -36.28 -2.55
N ASP A 306 30.92 -35.13 -1.88
CA ASP A 306 32.11 -34.40 -1.41
C ASP A 306 32.83 -35.19 -0.31
N ALA A 307 32.08 -35.75 0.65
CA ALA A 307 32.61 -36.58 1.73
C ALA A 307 33.24 -37.89 1.21
N ALA A 308 32.64 -38.53 0.20
CA ALA A 308 33.19 -39.72 -0.44
C ALA A 308 34.47 -39.45 -1.24
N LYS A 309 34.66 -38.22 -1.73
CA LYS A 309 35.83 -37.81 -2.53
C LYS A 309 37.05 -37.46 -1.68
N TYR A 310 36.86 -37.06 -0.42
CA TYR A 310 37.94 -36.65 0.51
C TYR A 310 37.82 -37.33 1.89
N PRO A 311 37.98 -38.67 1.98
CA PRO A 311 37.76 -39.43 3.20
C PRO A 311 38.76 -39.14 4.34
N SER A 312 39.98 -38.69 4.02
CA SER A 312 41.05 -38.39 4.99
C SER A 312 41.08 -36.92 5.45
N HIS A 313 40.29 -36.04 4.83
CA HIS A 313 40.15 -34.64 5.24
C HIS A 313 39.16 -34.55 6.43
N PRO A 314 39.21 -33.53 7.32
CA PRO A 314 38.20 -33.32 8.37
C PRO A 314 36.74 -33.33 7.88
N ILE A 315 36.52 -33.12 6.57
CA ILE A 315 35.24 -33.26 5.84
C ILE A 315 34.70 -34.70 5.89
N GLY A 316 35.55 -35.72 5.79
CA GLY A 316 35.15 -37.13 5.83
C GLY A 316 34.86 -37.65 7.23
N ARG A 317 35.43 -37.01 8.27
CA ARG A 317 35.28 -37.43 9.68
C ARG A 317 33.96 -36.96 10.29
N ASN A 318 33.59 -35.69 10.05
CA ASN A 318 32.32 -35.10 10.49
C ASN A 318 31.64 -34.36 9.31
N PRO A 319 31.03 -35.11 8.36
CA PRO A 319 30.44 -34.51 7.17
C PRO A 319 29.30 -33.53 7.50
N ILE A 320 28.58 -33.76 8.61
CA ILE A 320 27.44 -32.95 9.05
C ILE A 320 27.87 -31.57 9.55
N THR A 321 28.94 -31.46 10.34
CA THR A 321 29.40 -30.16 10.87
C THR A 321 30.02 -29.29 9.78
N HIS A 322 30.76 -29.89 8.85
CA HIS A 322 31.31 -29.18 7.70
C HIS A 322 30.21 -28.82 6.67
N ALA A 323 29.20 -29.66 6.50
CA ALA A 323 28.00 -29.33 5.74
C ALA A 323 27.30 -28.12 6.35
N LEU A 324 27.04 -28.10 7.66
CA LEU A 324 26.41 -26.96 8.34
C LEU A 324 27.20 -25.66 8.15
N SER A 325 28.54 -25.71 8.24
CA SER A 325 29.41 -24.55 8.02
C SER A 325 29.41 -24.04 6.57
N LYS A 326 29.27 -24.93 5.58
CA LYS A 326 29.18 -24.58 4.15
C LYS A 326 27.75 -24.11 3.79
N GLU A 327 26.76 -24.74 4.39
CA GLU A 327 25.33 -24.41 4.26
C GLU A 327 25.02 -23.05 4.86
N ALA A 328 25.60 -22.70 6.01
CA ALA A 328 25.50 -21.38 6.62
C ALA A 328 25.96 -20.24 5.70
N LYS A 329 26.77 -20.54 4.66
CA LYS A 329 27.28 -19.55 3.70
C LYS A 329 26.48 -19.48 2.39
N ASP A 330 25.54 -20.39 2.17
CA ASP A 330 24.74 -20.43 0.94
C ASP A 330 23.50 -19.55 1.04
N PHE A 331 23.67 -18.28 0.67
CA PHE A 331 22.63 -17.24 0.72
C PHE A 331 21.32 -17.67 0.07
N TRP A 332 21.38 -18.22 -1.15
CA TRP A 332 20.18 -18.56 -1.93
C TRP A 332 19.35 -19.67 -1.30
N PHE A 333 19.98 -20.57 -0.55
CA PHE A 333 19.27 -21.63 0.14
C PHE A 333 18.49 -21.10 1.35
N TRP A 334 19.12 -20.27 2.18
CA TRP A 334 18.45 -19.67 3.34
C TRP A 334 17.34 -18.72 2.93
N LEU A 335 17.57 -17.92 1.88
CA LEU A 335 16.54 -17.04 1.33
C LEU A 335 15.31 -17.84 0.89
N VAL A 336 15.50 -18.87 0.07
CA VAL A 336 14.40 -19.71 -0.42
C VAL A 336 13.71 -20.46 0.71
N LEU A 337 14.45 -20.98 1.69
CA LEU A 337 13.88 -21.67 2.85
C LEU A 337 12.99 -20.71 3.66
N ALA A 338 13.46 -19.49 3.91
CA ALA A 338 12.71 -18.46 4.64
C ALA A 338 11.45 -18.04 3.87
N VAL A 339 11.57 -17.81 2.55
CA VAL A 339 10.43 -17.45 1.68
C VAL A 339 9.39 -18.57 1.64
N ASN A 340 9.81 -19.81 1.44
CA ASN A 340 8.92 -20.97 1.44
C ASN A 340 8.24 -21.14 2.81
N PHE A 341 8.95 -20.95 3.91
CA PHE A 341 8.40 -21.03 5.26
C PHE A 341 7.33 -19.95 5.49
N ALA A 342 7.64 -18.69 5.19
CA ALA A 342 6.69 -17.58 5.29
C ALA A 342 5.47 -17.82 4.38
N THR A 343 5.68 -18.33 3.17
CA THR A 343 4.59 -18.69 2.23
C THR A 343 3.68 -19.76 2.83
N VAL A 344 4.24 -20.83 3.41
CA VAL A 344 3.46 -21.89 4.07
C VAL A 344 2.67 -21.34 5.26
N VAL A 345 3.27 -20.48 6.08
CA VAL A 345 2.59 -19.83 7.20
C VAL A 345 1.41 -18.99 6.71
N CYS A 346 1.58 -18.19 5.65
CA CYS A 346 0.48 -17.42 5.05
C CYS A 346 -0.63 -18.31 4.50
N LEU A 347 -0.29 -19.41 3.81
CA LEU A 347 -1.27 -20.36 3.27
C LEU A 347 -2.03 -21.11 4.38
N LEU A 348 -1.37 -21.42 5.49
CA LEU A 348 -2.01 -22.04 6.66
C LEU A 348 -2.90 -21.06 7.42
N ALA A 349 -2.47 -19.80 7.56
CA ALA A 349 -3.28 -18.76 8.20
C ALA A 349 -4.56 -18.46 7.39
N THR A 350 -4.47 -18.51 6.07
CA THR A 350 -5.58 -18.26 5.14
C THR A 350 -6.33 -19.53 4.72
N TRP A 351 -6.00 -20.68 5.34
CA TRP A 351 -6.48 -22.00 4.95
C TRP A 351 -8.00 -22.13 4.96
N ARG A 352 -8.63 -21.59 6.01
CA ARG A 352 -10.08 -21.67 6.22
C ARG A 352 -10.83 -20.46 5.68
N HIS A 353 -10.15 -19.32 5.53
CA HIS A 353 -10.77 -18.06 5.12
C HIS A 353 -9.88 -17.35 4.11
N ALA A 354 -10.08 -17.65 2.82
CA ALA A 354 -9.32 -17.04 1.73
C ALA A 354 -9.40 -15.50 1.73
N TYR A 355 -10.54 -14.94 2.18
CA TYR A 355 -10.78 -13.51 2.26
C TYR A 355 -9.95 -12.81 3.36
N GLN A 356 -9.49 -13.53 4.39
CA GLN A 356 -8.63 -12.95 5.43
C GLN A 356 -7.28 -12.46 4.88
N LEU A 357 -6.86 -12.98 3.72
CA LEU A 357 -5.65 -12.51 3.04
C LEU A 357 -5.78 -11.06 2.56
N SER A 358 -6.98 -10.67 2.12
CA SER A 358 -7.20 -9.30 1.63
C SER A 358 -7.65 -8.34 2.71
N LEU A 359 -8.32 -8.83 3.76
CA LEU A 359 -8.79 -7.96 4.86
C LEU A 359 -7.69 -7.65 5.88
N ASN A 360 -6.56 -8.37 5.86
CA ASN A 360 -5.47 -8.17 6.80
C ASN A 360 -4.23 -7.67 6.08
N ASP A 361 -3.93 -6.39 6.23
CA ASP A 361 -2.79 -5.70 5.61
C ASP A 361 -1.46 -6.42 5.88
N THR A 362 -1.29 -6.99 7.07
CA THR A 362 -0.04 -7.70 7.43
C THR A 362 0.11 -8.99 6.64
N LEU A 363 -0.99 -9.74 6.46
CA LEU A 363 -0.97 -10.98 5.66
C LEU A 363 -0.81 -10.67 4.18
N CYS A 364 -1.49 -9.63 3.69
CA CYS A 364 -1.37 -9.14 2.32
C CYS A 364 0.06 -8.75 1.99
N PHE A 365 0.68 -7.89 2.83
CA PHE A 365 2.06 -7.46 2.69
C PHE A 365 3.03 -8.65 2.70
N THR A 366 2.89 -9.56 3.67
CA THR A 366 3.77 -10.73 3.80
C THR A 366 3.65 -11.64 2.57
N PHE A 367 2.44 -11.87 2.07
CA PHE A 367 2.20 -12.70 0.89
C PHE A 367 2.73 -12.05 -0.39
N ALA A 368 2.54 -10.73 -0.56
CA ALA A 368 3.09 -9.97 -1.69
C ALA A 368 4.64 -10.01 -1.69
N CYS A 369 5.27 -9.82 -0.53
CA CYS A 369 6.72 -9.98 -0.39
C CYS A 369 7.18 -11.40 -0.75
N CYS A 370 6.47 -12.44 -0.31
CA CYS A 370 6.79 -13.82 -0.67
C CYS A 370 6.72 -14.05 -2.18
N CYS A 371 5.70 -13.52 -2.86
CA CYS A 371 5.57 -13.60 -4.32
C CYS A 371 6.76 -12.93 -5.03
N ALA A 372 7.09 -11.70 -4.64
CA ALA A 372 8.20 -10.96 -5.24
C ALA A 372 9.55 -11.66 -5.00
N LEU A 373 9.78 -12.16 -3.79
CA LEU A 373 11.01 -12.87 -3.43
C LEU A 373 11.11 -14.24 -4.09
N GLN A 374 10.00 -14.91 -4.38
CA GLN A 374 10.00 -16.17 -5.11
C GLN A 374 10.43 -15.96 -6.57
N TRP A 375 9.89 -14.92 -7.23
CA TRP A 375 10.32 -14.54 -8.58
C TRP A 375 11.78 -14.09 -8.63
N SER A 376 12.24 -13.28 -7.66
CA SER A 376 13.65 -12.86 -7.59
C SER A 376 14.59 -14.04 -7.33
N SER A 377 14.13 -15.06 -6.60
CA SER A 377 14.89 -16.29 -6.35
C SER A 377 15.11 -17.15 -7.60
N LEU A 378 14.40 -16.91 -8.72
CA LEU A 378 14.68 -17.55 -10.00
C LEU A 378 15.99 -17.07 -10.64
N VAL A 379 16.50 -15.88 -10.25
CA VAL A 379 17.77 -15.33 -10.77
C VAL A 379 18.94 -16.30 -10.57
N ARG A 380 18.91 -17.12 -9.50
CA ARG A 380 19.94 -18.14 -9.24
C ARG A 380 20.07 -19.20 -10.35
N TYR A 381 19.03 -19.42 -11.17
CA TYR A 381 19.10 -20.37 -12.29
C TYR A 381 19.69 -19.76 -13.56
N LEU A 382 19.72 -18.42 -13.66
CA LEU A 382 20.37 -17.74 -14.78
C LEU A 382 21.90 -17.97 -14.78
N GLN A 383 22.46 -18.44 -13.65
CA GLN A 383 23.86 -18.86 -13.48
C GLN A 383 24.35 -19.91 -14.47
N VAL A 384 23.45 -20.68 -15.08
CA VAL A 384 23.80 -21.74 -16.04
C VAL A 384 24.47 -21.16 -17.28
N ASN A 385 24.12 -19.92 -17.68
CA ASN A 385 24.79 -19.23 -18.77
C ASN A 385 25.98 -18.40 -18.25
N THR A 386 27.15 -18.60 -18.86
CA THR A 386 28.37 -17.88 -18.48
C THR A 386 28.31 -16.36 -18.72
N ARG A 387 27.34 -15.86 -19.50
CA ARG A 387 27.08 -14.42 -19.68
C ARG A 387 26.28 -13.84 -18.51
N PHE A 388 25.17 -14.46 -18.12
CA PHE A 388 24.33 -14.02 -17.00
C PHE A 388 25.03 -14.17 -15.64
N ARG A 389 25.95 -15.13 -15.51
CA ARG A 389 26.77 -15.27 -14.29
C ARG A 389 27.63 -14.04 -13.99
N ILE A 390 28.06 -13.28 -15.02
CA ILE A 390 28.82 -12.04 -14.82
C ILE A 390 27.93 -11.00 -14.13
N LEU A 391 26.68 -10.86 -14.59
CA LEU A 391 25.70 -9.91 -14.03
C LEU A 391 25.43 -10.16 -12.54
N GLU A 392 25.24 -11.42 -12.14
CA GLU A 392 25.05 -11.74 -10.71
C GLU A 392 26.31 -11.41 -9.89
N HIS A 393 27.50 -11.76 -10.39
CA HIS A 393 28.74 -11.43 -9.69
C HIS A 393 28.92 -9.92 -9.56
N THR A 394 28.58 -9.15 -10.60
CA THR A 394 28.55 -7.69 -10.55
C THR A 394 27.60 -7.20 -9.47
N LEU A 395 26.35 -7.67 -9.44
CA LEU A 395 25.35 -7.23 -8.47
C LEU A 395 25.74 -7.62 -7.04
N ARG A 396 26.19 -8.86 -6.81
CA ARG A 396 26.58 -9.36 -5.49
C ARG A 396 27.78 -8.62 -4.90
N ARG A 397 28.67 -8.09 -5.74
CA ARG A 397 29.84 -7.30 -5.31
C ARG A 397 29.56 -5.80 -5.26
N GLY A 398 28.78 -5.30 -6.22
CA GLY A 398 28.45 -3.89 -6.40
C GLY A 398 27.39 -3.40 -5.42
N LEU A 399 26.27 -4.12 -5.28
CA LEU A 399 25.15 -3.72 -4.42
C LEU A 399 25.56 -3.42 -2.96
N PRO A 400 26.34 -4.27 -2.25
CA PRO A 400 26.76 -3.93 -0.89
C PRO A 400 27.69 -2.71 -0.83
N ARG A 401 28.52 -2.49 -1.86
CA ARG A 401 29.39 -1.31 -1.94
C ARG A 401 28.57 -0.04 -2.19
N VAL A 402 27.58 -0.10 -3.07
CA VAL A 402 26.62 0.99 -3.30
C VAL A 402 25.84 1.29 -2.01
N LEU A 403 25.35 0.26 -1.32
CA LEU A 403 24.63 0.45 -0.06
C LEU A 403 25.51 1.10 1.02
N GLN A 404 26.77 0.68 1.15
CA GLN A 404 27.73 1.32 2.07
C GLN A 404 27.97 2.80 1.72
N PHE A 405 28.10 3.11 0.42
CA PHE A 405 28.23 4.49 -0.04
C PHE A 405 26.97 5.32 0.26
N LEU A 406 25.78 4.78 -0.04
CA LEU A 406 24.50 5.44 0.25
C LEU A 406 24.30 5.67 1.75
N LEU A 407 24.65 4.69 2.60
CA LEU A 407 24.65 4.87 4.06
C LEU A 407 25.62 5.97 4.51
N GLY A 408 26.75 6.14 3.83
CA GLY A 408 27.68 7.23 4.09
C GLY A 408 27.15 8.61 3.68
N VAL A 409 26.34 8.68 2.62
CA VAL A 409 25.73 9.93 2.13
C VAL A 409 24.41 10.25 2.85
N LEU A 410 23.77 9.26 3.48
CA LEU A 410 22.48 9.39 4.16
C LEU A 410 22.40 10.58 5.15
N PRO A 411 23.40 10.88 6.00
CA PRO A 411 23.34 12.05 6.88
C PRO A 411 23.23 13.38 6.12
N ILE A 412 23.84 13.47 4.94
CA ILE A 412 23.73 14.66 4.08
C ILE A 412 22.32 14.75 3.51
N PHE A 413 21.77 13.63 3.03
CA PHE A 413 20.38 13.58 2.55
C PHE A 413 19.39 14.02 3.62
N VAL A 414 19.51 13.48 4.84
CA VAL A 414 18.68 13.89 5.98
C VAL A 414 18.86 15.38 6.30
N GLY A 415 20.08 15.92 6.19
CA GLY A 415 20.34 17.35 6.34
C GLY A 415 19.56 18.21 5.34
N PHE A 416 19.52 17.81 4.06
CA PHE A 416 18.70 18.47 3.05
C PHE A 416 17.20 18.34 3.35
N VAL A 417 16.74 17.14 3.73
CA VAL A 417 15.33 16.91 4.11
C VAL A 417 14.92 17.85 5.23
N LEU A 418 15.64 17.86 6.34
CA LEU A 418 15.31 18.71 7.50
C LEU A 418 15.36 20.20 7.15
N PHE A 419 16.36 20.63 6.38
CA PHE A 419 16.42 22.02 5.91
C PHE A 419 15.21 22.38 5.05
N GLY A 420 14.87 21.52 4.07
CA GLY A 420 13.74 21.73 3.18
C GLY A 420 12.41 21.80 3.94
N THR A 421 12.20 20.87 4.88
CA THR A 421 11.00 20.84 5.71
C THR A 421 10.87 22.11 6.56
N VAL A 422 11.93 22.54 7.24
CA VAL A 422 11.88 23.74 8.09
C VAL A 422 11.75 25.02 7.27
N MET A 423 12.45 25.12 6.15
CA MET A 423 12.47 26.35 5.34
C MET A 423 11.23 26.50 4.45
N PHE A 424 10.77 25.42 3.82
CA PHE A 424 9.71 25.48 2.81
C PHE A 424 8.38 24.88 3.27
N GLY A 425 8.35 24.06 4.31
CA GLY A 425 7.17 23.29 4.70
C GLY A 425 5.96 24.11 5.16
N ALA A 426 6.16 25.36 5.59
CA ALA A 426 5.06 26.23 5.97
C ALA A 426 4.23 26.76 4.78
N LYS A 427 4.79 26.75 3.56
CA LYS A 427 4.14 27.34 2.38
C LYS A 427 4.03 26.42 1.19
N VAL A 428 4.87 25.39 1.13
CA VAL A 428 4.92 24.44 0.02
C VAL A 428 4.47 23.06 0.52
N PRO A 429 3.35 22.50 0.03
CA PRO A 429 2.85 21.19 0.45
C PRO A 429 3.88 20.07 0.30
N ARG A 430 4.69 20.12 -0.78
CA ARG A 430 5.78 19.17 -1.06
C ARG A 430 6.87 19.13 0.02
N PHE A 431 6.95 20.16 0.87
CA PHE A 431 7.91 20.23 1.98
C PHE A 431 7.24 20.19 3.35
N GLN A 432 5.93 19.92 3.43
CA GLN A 432 5.16 20.05 4.66
C GLN A 432 5.65 19.15 5.81
N SER A 433 6.03 17.91 5.50
CA SER A 433 6.57 16.94 6.46
C SER A 433 7.92 16.39 6.01
N ALA A 434 8.69 15.84 6.95
CA ALA A 434 9.98 15.22 6.62
C ALA A 434 9.83 14.02 5.66
N SER A 435 8.72 13.27 5.77
CA SER A 435 8.43 12.15 4.87
C SER A 435 8.13 12.62 3.44
N VAL A 436 7.25 13.62 3.27
CA VAL A 436 6.90 14.17 1.95
C VAL A 436 8.10 14.90 1.34
N THR A 437 8.87 15.62 2.18
CA THR A 437 10.11 16.24 1.72
C THR A 437 11.11 15.19 1.22
N ALA A 438 11.23 14.05 1.91
CA ALA A 438 12.12 12.97 1.50
C ALA A 438 11.67 12.33 0.18
N THR A 439 10.36 12.15 -0.04
CA THR A 439 9.85 11.63 -1.32
C THR A 439 10.09 12.64 -2.45
N THR A 440 9.77 13.92 -2.26
CA THR A 440 10.04 14.96 -3.26
C THR A 440 11.53 15.04 -3.61
N LEU A 441 12.42 15.08 -2.62
CA LEU A 441 13.86 15.11 -2.87
C LEU A 441 14.37 13.83 -3.54
N PHE A 442 13.81 12.66 -3.20
CA PHE A 442 14.14 11.41 -3.89
C PHE A 442 13.69 11.44 -5.37
N SER A 443 12.49 11.95 -5.67
CA SER A 443 11.99 12.15 -7.03
C SER A 443 12.89 13.10 -7.82
N VAL A 444 13.24 14.26 -7.24
CA VAL A 444 14.16 15.24 -7.84
C VAL A 444 15.54 14.64 -8.09
N ALA A 445 16.06 13.80 -7.19
CA ALA A 445 17.34 13.14 -7.40
C ALA A 445 17.34 12.26 -8.66
N ASN A 446 16.22 11.59 -8.94
CA ASN A 446 16.00 10.76 -10.13
C ASN A 446 15.57 11.55 -11.38
N GLY A 447 15.36 12.86 -11.25
CA GLY A 447 15.04 13.75 -12.35
C GLY A 447 13.55 13.96 -12.62
N ASP A 448 12.70 13.63 -11.65
CA ASP A 448 11.26 13.84 -11.71
C ASP A 448 10.86 15.16 -11.01
N GLU A 449 9.77 15.78 -11.47
CA GLU A 449 9.15 17.00 -10.89
C GLU A 449 10.10 18.19 -10.63
N ILE A 450 11.21 18.28 -11.39
CA ILE A 450 12.25 19.29 -11.13
C ILE A 450 11.70 20.71 -11.33
N HIS A 451 10.96 20.94 -12.42
CA HIS A 451 10.43 22.26 -12.74
C HIS A 451 9.42 22.74 -11.70
N ASP A 452 8.50 21.86 -11.30
CA ASP A 452 7.46 22.18 -10.31
C ASP A 452 8.09 22.52 -8.96
N THR A 453 9.13 21.76 -8.56
CA THR A 453 9.91 22.07 -7.35
C THR A 453 10.56 23.46 -7.43
N PHE A 454 11.05 23.89 -8.59
CA PHE A 454 11.61 25.24 -8.76
C PHE A 454 10.54 26.34 -8.66
N VAL A 455 9.35 26.10 -9.21
CA VAL A 455 8.22 27.05 -9.15
C VAL A 455 7.74 27.20 -7.71
N ASP A 456 7.54 26.09 -7.01
CA ASP A 456 7.04 26.06 -5.64
C ASP A 456 7.97 26.77 -4.66
N VAL A 457 9.28 26.65 -4.89
CA VAL A 457 10.31 27.22 -4.02
C VAL A 457 10.68 28.66 -4.42
N ALA A 458 10.14 29.19 -5.52
CA ALA A 458 10.46 30.52 -6.04
C ALA A 458 10.00 31.69 -5.15
N TYR A 459 9.11 31.45 -4.18
CA TYR A 459 8.60 32.49 -3.27
C TYR A 459 9.70 33.08 -2.36
N ILE A 460 10.80 32.35 -2.12
CA ILE A 460 12.04 32.89 -1.53
C ILE A 460 13.09 32.92 -2.65
N PRO A 461 13.10 34.00 -3.46
CA PRO A 461 14.04 34.09 -4.57
C PRO A 461 15.47 33.95 -4.03
N TRP A 462 16.35 33.32 -4.81
CA TRP A 462 17.74 32.98 -4.46
C TRP A 462 17.93 31.79 -3.51
N ILE A 463 17.42 31.83 -2.27
CA ILE A 463 17.66 30.73 -1.30
C ILE A 463 17.07 29.44 -1.81
N GLY A 464 15.84 29.53 -2.32
CA GLY A 464 15.15 28.40 -2.91
C GLY A 464 15.84 27.81 -4.13
N GLN A 465 16.26 28.66 -5.05
CA GLN A 465 16.99 28.25 -6.26
C GLN A 465 18.34 27.62 -5.91
N ILE A 466 19.11 28.24 -5.02
CA ILE A 466 20.41 27.71 -4.56
C ILE A 466 20.22 26.36 -3.89
N TYR A 467 19.17 26.20 -3.07
CA TYR A 467 18.84 24.92 -2.43
C TYR A 467 18.63 23.82 -3.46
N VAL A 468 17.69 24.01 -4.41
CA VAL A 468 17.38 22.99 -5.43
C VAL A 468 18.57 22.72 -6.35
N TYR A 469 19.30 23.77 -6.80
CA TYR A 469 20.50 23.59 -7.62
C TYR A 469 21.61 22.84 -6.88
N SER A 470 21.87 23.19 -5.61
CA SER A 470 22.90 22.51 -4.81
C SER A 470 22.56 21.05 -4.56
N TYR A 471 21.29 20.75 -4.29
CA TYR A 471 20.79 19.39 -4.14
C TYR A 471 20.96 18.58 -5.43
N MET A 472 20.53 19.14 -6.58
CA MET A 472 20.62 18.46 -7.88
C MET A 472 22.07 18.18 -8.28
N ILE A 473 22.98 19.15 -8.12
CA ILE A 473 24.39 18.96 -8.42
C ILE A 473 24.98 17.84 -7.55
N LEU A 474 24.67 17.84 -6.25
CA LEU A 474 25.19 16.85 -5.34
C LEU A 474 24.57 15.45 -5.59
N PHE A 475 23.25 15.32 -5.59
CA PHE A 475 22.59 14.01 -5.64
C PHE A 475 22.49 13.47 -7.07
N SER A 476 22.02 14.25 -8.03
CA SER A 476 21.79 13.78 -9.39
C SER A 476 23.08 13.65 -10.20
N TYR A 477 24.07 14.53 -9.98
CA TYR A 477 25.34 14.47 -10.74
C TYR A 477 26.48 13.83 -9.99
N VAL A 478 26.64 14.02 -8.68
CA VAL A 478 27.75 13.40 -7.95
C VAL A 478 27.37 12.03 -7.41
N VAL A 479 26.35 11.93 -6.56
CA VAL A 479 25.98 10.68 -5.86
C VAL A 479 25.54 9.60 -6.86
N LEU A 480 24.65 9.92 -7.81
CA LEU A 480 24.23 8.96 -8.83
C LEU A 480 25.39 8.50 -9.73
N MET A 481 26.26 9.41 -10.18
CA MET A 481 27.42 9.03 -11.00
C MET A 481 28.38 8.11 -10.23
N VAL A 482 28.61 8.37 -8.94
CA VAL A 482 29.44 7.49 -8.10
C VAL A 482 28.79 6.11 -7.95
N CYS A 483 27.47 6.03 -7.75
CA CYS A 483 26.76 4.75 -7.72
C CYS A 483 26.97 3.95 -9.03
N ILE A 484 26.84 4.61 -10.18
CA ILE A 484 27.10 4.00 -11.50
C ILE A 484 28.56 3.54 -11.60
N SER A 485 29.53 4.37 -11.18
CA SER A 485 30.95 4.01 -11.18
C SER A 485 31.28 2.80 -10.28
N ILE A 486 30.63 2.66 -9.11
CA ILE A 486 30.82 1.51 -8.22
C ILE A 486 30.32 0.22 -8.89
N ILE A 487 29.17 0.28 -9.58
CA ILE A 487 28.61 -0.85 -10.32
C ILE A 487 29.50 -1.20 -11.52
N GLU A 488 30.02 -0.19 -12.23
CA GLU A 488 30.95 -0.35 -13.35
C GLU A 488 32.26 -1.01 -12.91
N ASP A 489 32.87 -0.59 -11.80
CA ASP A 489 34.06 -1.24 -11.23
C ASP A 489 33.78 -2.70 -10.84
N ALA A 490 32.61 -2.96 -10.24
CA ALA A 490 32.19 -4.32 -9.91
C ALA A 490 32.01 -5.18 -11.17
N PHE A 491 31.53 -4.58 -12.26
CA PHE A 491 31.36 -5.23 -13.55
C PHE A 491 32.70 -5.60 -14.18
N PHE A 492 33.64 -4.65 -14.31
CA PHE A 492 34.97 -4.94 -14.83
C PHE A 492 35.71 -5.97 -13.98
N SER A 493 35.61 -5.86 -12.66
CA SER A 493 36.17 -6.85 -11.73
C SER A 493 35.59 -8.26 -11.93
N ALA A 494 34.28 -8.37 -12.23
CA ALA A 494 33.63 -9.65 -12.50
C ALA A 494 34.02 -10.24 -13.87
N VAL A 495 34.21 -9.38 -14.87
CA VAL A 495 34.68 -9.79 -16.21
C VAL A 495 36.13 -10.27 -16.15
N LEU A 496 37.04 -9.49 -15.54
CA LEU A 496 38.47 -9.83 -15.44
C LEU A 496 38.73 -11.10 -14.62
N ALA A 497 37.93 -11.36 -13.58
CA ALA A 497 38.02 -12.59 -12.80
C ALA A 497 37.71 -13.87 -13.61
N LYS A 498 37.09 -13.75 -14.80
CA LYS A 498 36.77 -14.87 -15.69
C LYS A 498 37.95 -15.30 -16.57
N ASP A 499 39.02 -14.50 -16.67
CA ASP A 499 40.23 -14.80 -17.47
C ASP A 499 41.46 -15.26 -16.63
N PRO A 500 41.41 -16.36 -15.85
CA PRO A 500 42.60 -16.90 -15.18
C PRO A 500 43.39 -17.88 -16.08
N LYS A 501 42.99 -18.11 -17.34
CA LYS A 501 43.80 -18.83 -18.33
C LYS A 501 44.26 -17.84 -19.38
N GLY A 502 45.46 -17.30 -19.18
CA GLY A 502 46.02 -16.25 -20.02
C GLY A 502 45.90 -16.53 -21.52
N GLN A 503 45.15 -15.68 -22.20
CA GLN A 503 45.48 -15.24 -23.54
C GLN A 503 45.47 -13.72 -23.52
N HIS A 504 46.64 -13.15 -23.71
CA HIS A 504 46.83 -11.76 -24.07
C HIS A 504 45.86 -11.39 -25.20
N MET A 505 44.98 -10.41 -24.97
CA MET A 505 44.50 -9.55 -26.06
C MET A 505 45.64 -8.59 -26.42
N PRO A 506 46.20 -8.61 -27.65
CA PRO A 506 47.10 -7.56 -28.10
C PRO A 506 46.21 -6.41 -28.59
N GLY A 507 46.04 -5.35 -27.79
CA GLY A 507 45.11 -4.31 -28.20
C GLY A 507 44.88 -3.15 -27.24
N SER A 508 45.93 -2.59 -26.63
CA SER A 508 45.96 -1.14 -26.39
C SER A 508 47.40 -0.72 -26.13
N ARG A 509 48.04 -0.25 -27.19
CA ARG A 509 49.32 0.43 -27.13
C ARG A 509 49.08 1.69 -26.28
N ARG A 510 49.49 1.65 -25.01
CA ARG A 510 49.70 2.85 -24.19
C ARG A 510 50.83 3.67 -24.84
N THR A 511 50.51 4.42 -25.87
CA THR A 511 51.34 5.54 -26.32
C THR A 511 50.97 6.74 -25.47
N SER A 512 51.62 6.89 -24.33
CA SER A 512 52.06 8.19 -23.80
C SER A 512 52.75 7.99 -22.45
N SER A 513 53.75 8.82 -22.17
CA SER A 513 54.42 9.00 -20.87
C SER A 513 55.65 8.14 -20.53
N LYS A 514 56.42 7.68 -21.54
CA LYS A 514 57.85 7.35 -21.35
C LYS A 514 58.81 7.89 -22.41
N ALA A 515 58.30 8.48 -23.50
CA ALA A 515 59.14 9.07 -24.55
C ALA A 515 59.51 10.56 -24.31
N HIS A 516 58.93 11.22 -23.30
CA HIS A 516 59.21 12.65 -23.04
C HIS A 516 60.32 12.89 -22.00
N LYS A 517 60.83 11.86 -21.33
CA LYS A 517 61.96 11.98 -20.39
C LYS A 517 63.33 11.68 -21.03
N ASN A 518 63.37 11.08 -22.21
CA ASN A 518 64.63 10.78 -22.90
C ASN A 518 64.97 11.77 -24.04
N ALA A 519 64.08 12.73 -24.35
CA ALA A 519 64.34 13.77 -25.36
C ALA A 519 64.85 15.10 -24.76
N LEU A 520 64.94 15.21 -23.42
CA LEU A 520 65.43 16.41 -22.73
C LEU A 520 66.86 16.25 -22.18
N ASN A 521 67.46 15.06 -22.29
CA ASN A 521 68.82 14.79 -21.81
C ASN A 521 69.87 14.74 -22.93
N ASP A 522 69.46 14.81 -24.20
CA ASP A 522 70.35 14.83 -25.38
C ASP A 522 70.48 16.23 -26.01
N SER A 523 69.99 17.28 -25.34
CA SER A 523 70.09 18.69 -25.77
C SER A 523 70.91 19.56 -24.80
N ILE A 524 71.59 18.95 -23.82
CA ILE A 524 72.62 19.58 -23.00
C ILE A 524 73.86 18.67 -23.02
N SER A 525 74.54 18.64 -24.17
CA SER A 525 75.95 18.24 -24.32
C SER A 525 76.53 18.95 -25.52
#